data_AF-A0A3A0CNC6-F1
#
_entry.id   AF-A0A3A0CNC6-F1
#
_cell.length_a   1.000
_cell.length_b   1.000
_cell.length_c   1.000
_cell.angle_alpha   90.00
_cell.angle_beta   90.00
_cell.angle_gamma   90.00
#
_symmetry.space_group_name_H-M   'P 1'
#
loop_
_entity.id
_entity.type
_entity.pdbx_description
1 polymer ?
#
loop_
_entity_poly.entity_id
_entity_poly.type
_entity_poly.pdbx_seq_one_letter_code
_entity_poly.pdbx_strand_id
1 'polypeptide(L)'
;MPIAVACKCGKKFKVKDELAGKAVRCPACKSPLRIPGGAPAAAGVRGGGKSAPSVDAQAAMLKFEEAQKKKQLSAEEEAKYREEQKKLIESYDQLAGKSATTTKDGKKIERPTEALPKKPTIFTKIADLFGAIFGTFIAKYVIIAVLAAGGVLGSIYLVQYIGTYVHSEGSAKMPNKDRARLLLKEAEEDISAKRWTEARQKLLEAGRLDSALKIRREYRDALDKVNKALPSDGGK
;
A
#
# COMPACT_ATOMS: atom_id res chain seq x y z
N MET A 1 23.04 -23.30 -25.36
CA MET A 1 22.03 -24.26 -25.84
C MET A 1 20.95 -24.43 -24.76
N PRO A 2 19.65 -24.49 -25.07
CA PRO A 2 18.65 -24.65 -24.01
C PRO A 2 18.66 -26.07 -23.41
N ILE A 3 18.71 -26.18 -22.07
CA ILE A 3 18.65 -27.45 -21.34
C ILE A 3 17.18 -27.85 -21.16
N ALA A 4 16.82 -29.06 -21.57
CA ALA A 4 15.50 -29.62 -21.33
C ALA A 4 15.41 -30.23 -19.92
N VAL A 5 14.50 -29.71 -19.10
CA VAL A 5 14.32 -30.14 -17.71
C VAL A 5 12.91 -30.71 -17.53
N ALA A 6 12.82 -31.88 -16.89
CA ALA A 6 11.56 -32.51 -16.51
C ALA A 6 11.29 -32.27 -15.02
N CYS A 7 10.12 -31.73 -14.69
CA CYS A 7 9.68 -31.60 -13.32
C CYS A 7 8.99 -32.88 -12.81
N LYS A 8 9.00 -33.10 -11.49
CA LYS A 8 8.25 -34.17 -10.82
C LYS A 8 6.74 -34.13 -11.09
N CYS A 9 6.20 -32.97 -11.45
CA CYS A 9 4.80 -32.83 -11.85
C CYS A 9 4.52 -33.30 -13.30
N GLY A 10 5.51 -33.88 -13.99
CA GLY A 10 5.39 -34.40 -15.36
C GLY A 10 5.59 -33.36 -16.47
N LYS A 11 5.66 -32.07 -16.16
CA LYS A 11 5.88 -31.02 -17.18
C LYS A 11 7.35 -30.87 -17.55
N LYS A 12 7.62 -30.77 -18.85
CA LYS A 12 8.94 -30.53 -19.43
C LYS A 12 9.03 -29.08 -19.91
N PHE A 13 10.13 -28.40 -19.61
CA PHE A 13 10.37 -27.03 -20.05
C PHE A 13 11.85 -26.81 -20.36
N LYS A 14 12.14 -25.79 -21.19
CA LYS A 14 13.49 -25.44 -21.61
C LYS A 14 14.00 -24.26 -20.78
N VAL A 15 15.21 -24.37 -20.26
CA VAL A 15 15.85 -23.33 -19.45
C VAL A 15 17.17 -22.90 -20.09
N LYS A 16 17.55 -21.64 -19.89
CA LYS A 16 18.85 -21.10 -20.32
C LYS A 16 19.99 -21.79 -19.54
N ASP A 17 21.15 -21.98 -20.19
CA ASP A 17 22.34 -22.60 -19.59
C ASP A 17 22.85 -21.88 -18.34
N GLU A 18 22.66 -20.57 -18.24
CA GLU A 18 23.08 -19.74 -17.09
C GLU A 18 22.44 -20.17 -15.74
N LEU A 19 21.40 -20.99 -15.81
CA LEU A 19 20.68 -21.52 -14.66
C LEU A 19 21.09 -22.96 -14.33
N ALA A 20 22.03 -23.56 -15.08
CA ALA A 20 22.57 -24.87 -14.78
C ALA A 20 23.19 -24.93 -13.37
N GLY A 21 22.83 -25.96 -12.59
CA GLY A 21 23.27 -26.13 -11.19
C GLY A 21 22.52 -25.29 -10.16
N LYS A 22 21.74 -24.28 -10.57
CA LYS A 22 20.91 -23.44 -9.69
C LYS A 22 19.56 -24.10 -9.40
N ALA A 23 18.92 -23.67 -8.30
CA ALA A 23 17.56 -24.06 -7.95
C ALA A 23 16.56 -23.07 -8.56
N VAL A 24 15.62 -23.56 -9.35
CA VAL A 24 14.55 -22.77 -9.98
C VAL A 24 13.18 -23.33 -9.61
N ARG A 25 12.11 -22.55 -9.77
CA ARG A 25 10.74 -23.01 -9.54
C ARG A 25 10.10 -23.48 -10.84
N CYS A 26 9.35 -24.58 -10.79
CA CYS A 26 8.55 -25.03 -11.92
C CYS A 26 7.41 -24.03 -12.22
N PRO A 27 7.21 -23.60 -13.48
CA PRO A 27 6.12 -22.67 -13.83
C PRO A 27 4.71 -23.25 -13.65
N ALA A 28 4.58 -24.58 -13.50
CA ALA A 28 3.28 -25.24 -13.34
C ALA A 28 2.92 -25.56 -11.89
N CYS A 29 3.79 -26.25 -11.16
CA CYS A 29 3.51 -26.65 -9.78
C CYS A 29 4.19 -25.77 -8.72
N LYS A 30 5.04 -24.81 -9.14
CA LYS A 30 5.83 -23.91 -8.27
C LYS A 30 6.83 -24.62 -7.34
N SER A 31 6.98 -25.94 -7.44
CA SER A 31 7.95 -26.70 -6.65
C SER A 31 9.39 -26.33 -7.04
N PRO A 32 10.31 -26.21 -6.05
CA PRO A 32 11.73 -25.97 -6.32
C PRO A 32 12.38 -27.23 -6.94
N LEU A 33 13.14 -27.04 -8.01
CA LEU A 33 13.85 -28.08 -8.74
C LEU A 33 15.26 -27.60 -9.07
N ARG A 34 16.25 -28.50 -8.96
CA ARG A 34 17.64 -28.21 -9.32
C ARG A 34 17.89 -28.59 -10.78
N ILE A 35 18.46 -27.67 -11.55
CA ILE A 35 18.73 -27.92 -12.98
C ILE A 35 20.01 -28.77 -13.11
N PRO A 36 19.96 -29.93 -13.77
CA PRO A 36 21.15 -30.74 -14.05
C PRO A 36 22.08 -30.00 -15.03
N GLY A 37 23.40 -30.05 -14.80
CA GLY A 37 24.40 -29.49 -15.72
C GLY A 37 25.36 -28.45 -15.15
N GLY A 38 25.28 -28.12 -13.85
CA GLY A 38 26.33 -27.35 -13.19
C GLY A 38 27.42 -28.30 -12.69
N ALA A 39 28.67 -28.07 -13.07
CA ALA A 39 29.81 -28.71 -12.41
C ALA A 39 29.69 -28.49 -10.88
N PRO A 40 30.00 -29.49 -10.04
CA PRO A 40 29.86 -29.38 -8.59
C PRO A 40 30.83 -28.33 -8.05
N ALA A 41 30.39 -27.08 -7.95
CA ALA A 41 31.08 -26.07 -7.17
C ALA A 41 30.96 -26.49 -5.70
N ALA A 42 32.10 -26.80 -5.09
CA ALA A 42 32.25 -27.24 -3.72
C ALA A 42 31.36 -26.43 -2.76
N ALA A 43 30.62 -27.15 -1.91
CA ALA A 43 29.75 -26.60 -0.89
C ALA A 43 30.59 -25.81 0.14
N GLY A 44 30.79 -24.53 -0.12
CA GLY A 44 31.38 -23.58 0.82
C GLY A 44 30.39 -23.27 1.94
N VAL A 45 30.63 -23.88 3.10
CA VAL A 45 30.03 -23.55 4.40
C VAL A 45 30.16 -22.04 4.63
N ARG A 46 29.05 -21.30 4.57
CA ARG A 46 28.99 -19.91 5.05
C ARG A 46 28.37 -19.87 6.44
N GLY A 47 29.15 -20.29 7.43
CA GLY A 47 29.00 -19.88 8.82
C GLY A 47 29.70 -18.53 8.99
N GLY A 48 29.02 -17.44 8.62
CA GLY A 48 29.52 -16.08 8.79
C GLY A 48 28.83 -15.40 9.96
N GLY A 49 29.19 -15.78 11.18
CA GLY A 49 28.83 -15.02 12.39
C GLY A 49 29.51 -13.65 12.32
N LYS A 50 28.78 -12.62 11.89
CA LYS A 50 29.19 -11.24 12.11
C LYS A 50 29.12 -10.97 13.60
N SER A 51 30.27 -10.99 14.28
CA SER A 51 30.45 -10.31 15.55
C SER A 51 30.06 -8.85 15.36
N ALA A 52 29.10 -8.40 16.17
CA ALA A 52 28.67 -7.02 16.18
C ALA A 52 29.86 -6.12 16.55
N PRO A 53 30.04 -4.96 15.89
CA PRO A 53 30.97 -3.96 16.40
C PRO A 53 30.45 -3.51 17.76
N SER A 54 31.33 -3.47 18.78
CA SER A 54 31.07 -2.84 20.06
C SER A 54 30.92 -1.34 19.82
N VAL A 55 29.71 -0.92 19.44
CA VAL A 55 29.37 0.48 19.27
C VAL A 55 29.45 1.11 20.65
N ASP A 56 30.25 2.17 20.80
CA ASP A 56 30.47 2.87 22.06
C ASP A 56 29.13 3.20 22.73
N ALA A 57 28.83 2.53 23.84
CA ALA A 57 27.54 2.62 24.53
C ALA A 57 27.17 4.07 24.89
N GLN A 58 28.17 4.91 25.11
CA GLN A 58 28.02 6.34 25.38
C GLN A 58 27.53 7.12 24.15
N ALA A 59 28.05 6.82 22.96
CA ALA A 59 27.60 7.45 21.71
C ALA A 59 26.17 7.02 21.34
N ALA A 60 25.77 5.79 21.70
CA ALA A 60 24.41 5.33 21.52
C ALA A 60 23.42 6.06 22.45
N MET A 61 23.81 6.31 23.72
CA MET A 61 22.97 7.07 24.65
C MET A 61 22.78 8.53 24.22
N LEU A 62 23.83 9.22 23.77
CA LEU A 62 23.72 10.60 23.29
C LEU A 62 22.77 10.74 22.09
N LYS A 63 22.83 9.78 21.14
CA LYS A 63 21.90 9.76 19.99
C LYS A 63 20.45 9.52 20.40
N PHE A 64 20.23 8.71 21.45
CA PHE A 64 18.89 8.47 21.96
C PHE A 64 18.31 9.72 22.65
N GLU A 65 19.13 10.44 23.41
CA GLU A 65 18.72 11.69 24.07
C GLU A 65 18.40 12.79 23.04
N GLU A 66 19.21 12.93 21.98
CA GLU A 66 18.94 13.90 20.91
C GLU A 66 17.63 13.56 20.17
N ALA A 67 17.37 12.27 19.93
CA ALA A 67 16.12 11.83 19.33
C ALA A 67 14.90 12.10 20.23
N GLN A 68 15.05 11.98 21.55
CA GLN A 68 14.01 12.34 22.53
C GLN A 68 13.71 13.85 22.50
N LYS A 69 14.76 14.69 22.49
CA LYS A 69 14.61 16.15 22.40
C LYS A 69 13.92 16.59 21.11
N LYS A 70 14.26 15.99 19.97
CA LYS A 70 13.57 16.26 18.69
C LYS A 70 12.08 15.90 18.73
N LYS A 71 11.71 14.80 19.39
CA LYS A 71 10.30 14.43 19.58
C LYS A 71 9.53 15.41 20.49
N GLN A 72 10.17 15.89 21.55
CA GLN A 72 9.57 16.89 22.44
C GLN A 72 9.37 18.23 21.72
N LEU A 73 10.38 18.68 20.98
CA LEU A 73 10.30 19.89 20.15
C LEU A 73 9.15 19.80 19.13
N SER A 74 9.02 18.69 18.41
CA SER A 74 7.92 18.52 17.45
C SER A 74 6.54 18.52 18.12
N ALA A 75 6.42 17.98 19.33
CA ALA A 75 5.16 17.99 20.07
C ALA A 75 4.79 19.41 20.56
N GLU A 76 5.78 20.20 20.96
CA GLU A 76 5.57 21.60 21.35
C GLU A 76 5.18 22.47 20.14
N GLU A 77 5.83 22.28 19.00
CA GLU A 77 5.47 22.94 17.74
C GLU A 77 4.04 22.59 17.28
N GLU A 78 3.67 21.31 17.36
CA GLU A 78 2.30 20.87 17.07
C GLU A 78 1.26 21.50 18.02
N ALA A 79 1.60 21.68 19.30
CA ALA A 79 0.73 22.35 20.27
C ALA A 79 0.54 23.83 19.93
N LYS A 80 1.62 24.55 19.60
CA LYS A 80 1.57 25.96 19.17
C LYS A 80 0.71 26.13 17.92
N TYR A 81 0.89 25.27 16.92
CA TYR A 81 0.07 25.29 15.70
C TYR A 81 -1.43 25.06 15.99
N ARG A 82 -1.77 24.16 16.93
CA ARG A 82 -3.16 23.94 17.35
C ARG A 82 -3.75 25.14 18.07
N GLU A 83 -2.98 25.85 18.88
CA GLU A 83 -3.43 27.09 19.52
C GLU A 83 -3.65 28.21 18.50
N GLU A 84 -2.76 28.35 17.51
CA GLU A 84 -2.96 29.29 16.40
C GLU A 84 -4.23 28.97 15.61
N GLN A 85 -4.50 27.70 15.31
CA GLN A 85 -5.76 27.30 14.67
C GLN A 85 -6.99 27.66 15.52
N LYS A 86 -6.96 27.43 16.83
CA LYS A 86 -8.06 27.83 17.72
C LYS A 86 -8.28 29.34 17.71
N LYS A 87 -7.21 30.13 17.76
CA LYS A 87 -7.29 31.59 17.67
C LYS A 87 -7.86 32.05 16.32
N LEU A 88 -7.49 31.39 15.22
CA LEU A 88 -8.07 31.66 13.90
C LEU A 88 -9.57 31.40 13.89
N ILE A 89 -10.01 30.27 14.44
CA ILE A 89 -11.43 29.91 14.54
C ILE A 89 -12.19 30.93 15.39
N GLU A 90 -11.65 31.33 16.54
CA GLU A 90 -12.26 32.35 17.40
C GLU A 90 -12.35 33.72 16.70
N SER A 91 -11.31 34.11 15.95
CA SER A 91 -11.33 35.35 15.16
C SER A 91 -12.38 35.31 14.05
N TYR A 92 -12.59 34.16 13.43
CA TYR A 92 -13.61 33.97 12.41
C TYR A 92 -15.02 34.03 13.02
N ASP A 93 -15.22 33.42 14.19
CA ASP A 93 -16.49 33.48 14.94
C ASP A 93 -16.83 34.92 15.38
N GLN A 94 -15.83 35.75 15.70
CA GLN A 94 -16.03 37.17 16.00
C GLN A 94 -16.43 37.98 14.76
N LEU A 95 -15.76 37.77 13.62
CA LEU A 95 -16.05 38.45 12.36
C LEU A 95 -17.39 38.05 11.75
N ALA A 96 -17.80 36.78 11.91
CA ALA A 96 -19.06 36.26 11.38
C ALA A 96 -20.31 36.78 12.12
N GLY A 97 -20.12 37.53 13.22
CA GLY A 97 -21.22 38.02 14.06
C GLY A 97 -21.85 36.88 14.87
N LYS A 98 -21.81 37.02 16.19
CA LYS A 98 -22.33 36.05 17.18
C LYS A 98 -23.85 35.73 17.09
N SER A 99 -24.55 36.19 16.04
CA SER A 99 -26.00 36.09 15.86
C SER A 99 -26.45 35.28 14.63
N ALA A 100 -25.55 34.63 13.87
CA ALA A 100 -25.91 33.94 12.63
C ALA A 100 -26.11 32.41 12.75
N THR A 101 -26.52 31.87 13.90
CA THR A 101 -26.86 30.42 14.03
C THR A 101 -28.28 30.11 14.46
N THR A 102 -29.19 31.08 14.37
CA THR A 102 -30.64 30.81 14.36
C THR A 102 -31.23 31.41 13.09
N THR A 103 -31.41 30.58 12.06
CA THR A 103 -32.40 30.84 11.02
C THR A 103 -33.78 30.96 11.67
N LYS A 104 -34.67 31.79 11.10
CA LYS A 104 -36.05 31.98 11.59
C LYS A 104 -36.87 30.68 11.68
N ASP A 105 -36.37 29.58 11.12
CA ASP A 105 -37.00 28.25 11.11
C ASP A 105 -36.47 27.28 12.18
N GLY A 106 -35.63 27.73 13.13
CA GLY A 106 -35.11 26.88 14.22
C GLY A 106 -34.15 25.77 13.76
N LYS A 107 -33.70 25.80 12.50
CA LYS A 107 -32.83 24.76 11.94
C LYS A 107 -31.36 25.15 12.11
N LYS A 108 -30.68 24.48 13.06
CA LYS A 108 -29.25 24.64 13.35
C LYS A 108 -28.44 24.51 12.05
N ILE A 109 -27.80 25.60 11.61
CA ILE A 109 -26.87 25.57 10.48
C ILE A 109 -25.59 24.91 11.01
N GLU A 110 -25.28 23.70 10.54
CA GLU A 110 -24.03 23.02 10.88
C GLU A 110 -22.85 23.82 10.32
N ARG A 111 -21.82 24.05 11.15
CA ARG A 111 -20.63 24.80 10.73
C ARG A 111 -19.97 24.08 9.56
N PRO A 112 -19.50 24.78 8.51
CA PRO A 112 -18.81 24.16 7.37
C PRO A 112 -17.57 23.34 7.74
N THR A 113 -16.99 23.58 8.92
CA THR A 113 -15.84 22.82 9.45
C THR A 113 -16.21 21.51 10.15
N GLU A 114 -17.48 21.28 10.49
CA GLU A 114 -17.99 20.01 11.06
C GLU A 114 -18.41 19.00 9.99
N ALA A 115 -18.67 19.46 8.76
CA ALA A 115 -19.09 18.64 7.63
C ALA A 115 -17.95 18.23 6.68
N LEU A 116 -16.69 18.43 7.06
CA LEU A 116 -15.61 17.67 6.43
C LEU A 116 -15.74 16.24 6.98
N PRO A 117 -16.13 15.24 6.15
CA PRO A 117 -16.10 13.87 6.61
C PRO A 117 -14.66 13.61 7.02
N LYS A 118 -14.41 13.44 8.33
CA LYS A 118 -13.19 12.82 8.83
C LYS A 118 -13.18 11.45 8.17
N LYS A 119 -12.62 11.36 6.96
CA LYS A 119 -12.37 10.09 6.29
C LYS A 119 -11.50 9.38 7.32
N PRO A 120 -12.01 8.31 7.96
CA PRO A 120 -11.18 7.58 8.89
C PRO A 120 -10.04 7.06 8.04
N THR A 121 -8.86 7.68 8.20
CA THR A 121 -7.63 7.17 7.62
C THR A 121 -7.56 5.72 8.01
N ILE A 122 -7.28 4.83 7.07
CA ILE A 122 -7.28 3.38 7.28
C ILE A 122 -6.51 2.98 8.57
N PHE A 123 -5.50 3.78 8.95
CA PHE A 123 -4.78 3.69 10.22
C PHE A 123 -5.63 3.82 11.50
N THR A 124 -6.66 4.67 11.58
CA THR A 124 -7.50 4.78 12.79
C THR A 124 -8.46 3.61 12.93
N LYS A 125 -9.01 3.09 11.82
CA LYS A 125 -9.82 1.87 11.86
C LYS A 125 -8.99 0.62 12.18
N ILE A 126 -7.73 0.56 11.74
CA ILE A 126 -6.82 -0.52 12.13
C ILE A 126 -6.39 -0.35 13.60
N ALA A 127 -6.12 0.86 14.06
CA ALA A 127 -5.76 1.14 15.45
C ALA A 127 -6.91 0.83 16.44
N ASP A 128 -8.17 1.07 16.07
CA ASP A 128 -9.32 0.76 16.93
C ASP A 128 -9.72 -0.73 16.88
N LEU A 129 -9.46 -1.42 15.76
CA LEU A 129 -9.72 -2.85 15.62
C LEU A 129 -8.61 -3.73 16.24
N PHE A 130 -7.36 -3.25 16.29
CA PHE A 130 -6.24 -3.94 16.96
C PHE A 130 -5.96 -3.44 18.38
N GLY A 131 -6.34 -2.20 18.72
CA GLY A 131 -5.87 -1.51 19.92
C GLY A 131 -6.60 -1.83 21.22
N ALA A 132 -7.84 -2.34 21.17
CA ALA A 132 -8.65 -2.42 22.39
C ALA A 132 -8.71 -3.82 23.05
N ILE A 133 -8.48 -4.93 22.34
CA ILE A 133 -8.78 -6.27 22.91
C ILE A 133 -7.62 -7.29 22.83
N PHE A 134 -6.66 -7.14 21.91
CA PHE A 134 -5.50 -8.07 21.79
C PHE A 134 -4.14 -7.36 21.91
N GLY A 135 -4.16 -6.17 22.51
CA GLY A 135 -3.08 -5.19 22.53
C GLY A 135 -1.76 -5.70 23.11
N THR A 136 -0.73 -5.65 22.25
CA THR A 136 0.71 -5.74 22.54
C THR A 136 1.26 -7.06 23.05
N PHE A 137 0.65 -7.74 24.02
CA PHE A 137 1.27 -8.92 24.64
C PHE A 137 1.33 -10.11 23.69
N ILE A 138 0.20 -10.51 23.10
CA ILE A 138 0.18 -11.69 22.21
C ILE A 138 1.01 -11.43 20.96
N ALA A 139 0.90 -10.25 20.35
CA ALA A 139 1.73 -9.89 19.20
C ALA A 139 3.24 -9.90 19.53
N LYS A 140 3.62 -9.37 20.70
CA LYS A 140 5.01 -9.36 21.16
C LYS A 140 5.51 -10.79 21.44
N TYR A 141 4.70 -11.63 22.07
CA TYR A 141 5.06 -13.03 22.33
C TYR A 141 5.10 -13.89 21.07
N VAL A 142 4.22 -13.65 20.09
CA VAL A 142 4.26 -14.33 18.78
C VAL A 142 5.52 -13.92 18.01
N ILE A 143 5.88 -12.64 17.99
CA ILE A 143 7.12 -12.18 17.37
C ILE A 143 8.34 -12.78 18.06
N ILE A 144 8.39 -12.77 19.40
CA ILE A 144 9.48 -13.35 20.18
C ILE A 144 9.56 -14.87 19.93
N ALA A 145 8.44 -15.59 19.94
CA ALA A 145 8.40 -17.03 19.70
C ALA A 145 8.86 -17.38 18.29
N VAL A 146 8.44 -16.63 17.27
CA VAL A 146 8.88 -16.84 15.88
C VAL A 146 10.37 -16.55 15.70
N LEU A 147 10.88 -15.50 16.36
CA LEU A 147 12.31 -15.17 16.32
C LEU A 147 13.17 -16.18 17.09
N ALA A 148 12.71 -16.64 18.26
CA ALA A 148 13.44 -17.59 19.09
C ALA A 148 13.42 -19.01 18.51
N ALA A 149 12.30 -19.48 17.96
CA ALA A 149 12.17 -20.83 17.41
C ALA A 149 12.64 -20.95 15.95
N GLY A 150 12.48 -19.90 15.15
CA GLY A 150 12.77 -19.94 13.70
C GLY A 150 14.07 -19.28 13.27
N GLY A 151 14.72 -18.51 14.14
CA GLY A 151 15.90 -17.71 13.79
C GLY A 151 15.67 -16.84 12.55
N VAL A 152 16.68 -16.76 11.67
CA VAL A 152 16.63 -15.95 10.43
C VAL A 152 15.58 -16.48 9.43
N LEU A 153 15.28 -17.78 9.42
CA LEU A 153 14.28 -18.34 8.49
C LEU A 153 12.85 -18.03 8.93
N GLY A 154 12.60 -17.99 10.25
CA GLY A 154 11.31 -17.61 10.82
C GLY A 154 10.93 -16.17 10.49
N SER A 155 11.88 -15.23 10.55
CA SER A 155 11.60 -13.83 10.21
C SER A 155 11.27 -13.62 8.74
N ILE A 156 11.94 -14.33 7.82
CA ILE A 156 11.63 -14.27 6.38
C ILE A 156 10.20 -14.79 6.12
N TYR A 157 9.81 -15.89 6.76
CA TYR A 157 8.47 -16.44 6.63
C TYR A 157 7.40 -15.52 7.21
N LEU A 158 7.68 -14.89 8.36
CA LEU A 158 6.76 -13.92 8.98
C LEU A 158 6.54 -12.70 8.07
N VAL A 159 7.61 -12.15 7.48
CA VAL A 159 7.51 -11.02 6.56
C VAL A 159 6.74 -11.41 5.29
N GLN A 160 6.97 -12.60 4.74
CA GLN A 160 6.16 -13.10 3.62
C GLN A 160 4.69 -13.27 4.01
N TYR A 161 4.42 -13.85 5.17
CA TYR A 161 3.07 -14.09 5.66
C TYR A 161 2.32 -12.78 5.87
N ILE A 162 2.90 -11.83 6.62
CA ILE A 162 2.33 -10.49 6.83
C ILE A 162 2.15 -9.78 5.50
N GLY A 163 3.11 -9.88 4.57
CA GLY A 163 2.99 -9.29 3.24
C GLY A 163 1.78 -9.83 2.47
N THR A 164 1.57 -11.15 2.47
CA THR A 164 0.40 -11.76 1.83
C THR A 164 -0.90 -11.43 2.56
N TYR A 165 -0.87 -11.37 3.89
CA TYR A 165 -2.03 -11.13 4.73
C TYR A 165 -2.51 -9.67 4.62
N VAL A 166 -1.58 -8.71 4.67
CA VAL A 166 -1.86 -7.28 4.46
C VAL A 166 -2.29 -7.02 3.01
N HIS A 167 -1.79 -7.76 2.03
CA HIS A 167 -2.29 -7.64 0.66
C HIS A 167 -3.71 -8.21 0.53
N SER A 168 -4.03 -9.31 1.22
CA SER A 168 -5.38 -9.88 1.22
C SER A 168 -6.39 -9.06 2.00
N GLU A 169 -6.04 -8.53 3.18
CA GLU A 169 -6.95 -7.74 4.02
C GLU A 169 -6.93 -6.24 3.71
N GLY A 170 -5.80 -5.70 3.23
CA GLY A 170 -5.70 -4.34 2.70
C GLY A 170 -6.47 -4.17 1.40
N SER A 171 -6.83 -5.28 0.74
CA SER A 171 -7.89 -5.32 -0.27
C SER A 171 -9.29 -5.39 0.32
N ALA A 172 -9.48 -4.85 1.54
CA ALA A 172 -10.77 -4.53 2.11
C ALA A 172 -11.62 -3.89 1.01
N LYS A 173 -12.59 -4.66 0.51
CA LYS A 173 -13.26 -4.47 -0.77
C LYS A 173 -13.64 -3.01 -0.93
N MET A 174 -12.79 -2.26 -1.64
CA MET A 174 -13.08 -0.87 -1.95
C MET A 174 -14.43 -0.91 -2.67
N PRO A 175 -15.45 -0.16 -2.22
CA PRO A 175 -16.75 -0.19 -2.85
C PRO A 175 -16.58 -0.01 -4.36
N ASN A 176 -17.29 -0.78 -5.19
CA ASN A 176 -17.13 -0.72 -6.64
C ASN A 176 -17.21 0.73 -7.18
N LYS A 177 -18.01 1.59 -6.53
CA LYS A 177 -18.11 3.02 -6.81
C LYS A 177 -16.79 3.78 -6.60
N ASP A 178 -16.08 3.52 -5.51
CA ASP A 178 -14.80 4.18 -5.21
C ASP A 178 -13.69 3.67 -6.13
N ARG A 179 -13.68 2.36 -6.41
CA ARG A 179 -12.76 1.79 -7.41
C ARG A 179 -13.01 2.36 -8.81
N ALA A 180 -14.26 2.51 -9.22
CA ALA A 180 -14.61 3.09 -10.50
C ALA A 180 -14.19 4.58 -10.61
N ARG A 181 -14.29 5.35 -9.51
CA ARG A 181 -13.78 6.74 -9.45
C ARG A 181 -12.25 6.80 -9.54
N LEU A 182 -11.55 5.86 -8.93
CA LEU A 182 -10.09 5.79 -9.01
C LEU A 182 -9.64 5.48 -10.44
N LEU A 183 -10.26 4.49 -11.09
CA LEU A 183 -10.00 4.16 -12.50
C LEU A 183 -10.30 5.33 -13.45
N LEU A 184 -11.32 6.14 -13.16
CA LEU A 184 -11.61 7.35 -13.95
C LEU A 184 -10.46 8.36 -13.88
N LYS A 185 -9.91 8.62 -12.68
CA LYS A 185 -8.75 9.51 -12.50
C LYS A 185 -7.50 8.97 -13.19
N GLU A 186 -7.22 7.69 -13.03
CA GLU A 186 -6.10 7.04 -13.71
C GLU A 186 -6.25 7.07 -15.23
N ALA A 187 -7.48 6.98 -15.75
CA ALA A 187 -7.75 7.13 -17.17
C ALA A 187 -7.52 8.57 -17.67
N GLU A 188 -7.87 9.59 -16.87
CA GLU A 188 -7.57 10.99 -17.18
C GLU A 188 -6.06 11.26 -17.23
N GLU A 189 -5.30 10.69 -16.29
CA GLU A 189 -3.84 10.72 -16.30
C GLU A 189 -3.27 10.04 -17.55
N ASP A 190 -3.76 8.85 -17.91
CA ASP A 190 -3.35 8.14 -19.14
C ASP A 190 -3.71 8.93 -20.41
N ILE A 191 -4.88 9.59 -20.45
CA ILE A 191 -5.29 10.49 -21.54
C ILE A 191 -4.29 11.65 -21.68
N SER A 192 -3.91 12.27 -20.56
CA SER A 192 -2.92 13.36 -20.56
C SER A 192 -1.54 12.89 -21.03
N ALA A 193 -1.19 11.64 -20.72
CA ALA A 193 0.05 10.98 -21.14
C ALA A 193 0.00 10.40 -22.57
N LYS A 194 -1.12 10.60 -23.30
CA LYS A 194 -1.37 10.03 -24.64
C LYS A 194 -1.31 8.50 -24.70
N ARG A 195 -1.56 7.83 -23.57
CA ARG A 195 -1.63 6.35 -23.46
C ARG A 195 -3.06 5.87 -23.70
N TRP A 196 -3.52 6.05 -24.94
CA TRP A 196 -4.94 5.92 -25.31
C TRP A 196 -5.54 4.53 -25.08
N THR A 197 -4.77 3.47 -25.32
CA THR A 197 -5.23 2.07 -25.19
C THR A 197 -5.51 1.71 -23.74
N GLU A 198 -4.61 2.12 -22.84
CA GLU A 198 -4.70 1.92 -21.39
C GLU A 198 -5.86 2.73 -20.81
N ALA A 199 -5.99 4.00 -21.22
CA ALA A 199 -7.11 4.85 -20.86
C ALA A 199 -8.45 4.21 -21.27
N ARG A 200 -8.56 3.67 -22.49
CA ARG A 200 -9.78 2.98 -22.97
C ARG A 200 -10.12 1.79 -22.08
N GLN A 201 -9.14 0.96 -21.74
CA GLN A 201 -9.34 -0.22 -20.92
C GLN A 201 -9.83 0.17 -19.51
N LYS A 202 -9.21 1.17 -18.89
CA LYS A 202 -9.62 1.68 -17.57
C LYS A 202 -11.03 2.28 -17.58
N LEU A 203 -11.39 3.05 -18.61
CA LEU A 203 -12.74 3.57 -18.78
C LEU A 203 -13.76 2.42 -18.90
N LEU A 204 -13.49 1.40 -19.73
CA LEU A 204 -14.38 0.25 -19.87
C LEU A 204 -14.54 -0.54 -18.55
N GLU A 205 -13.46 -0.69 -17.78
CA GLU A 205 -13.51 -1.33 -16.46
C GLU A 205 -14.31 -0.49 -15.46
N ALA A 206 -14.09 0.83 -15.41
CA ALA A 206 -14.85 1.75 -14.58
C ALA A 206 -16.36 1.68 -14.88
N GLY A 207 -16.73 1.67 -16.17
CA GLY A 207 -18.12 1.54 -16.61
C GLY A 207 -18.75 0.16 -16.36
N ARG A 208 -17.95 -0.90 -16.17
CA ARG A 208 -18.41 -2.22 -15.72
C ARG A 208 -18.66 -2.26 -14.21
N LEU A 209 -17.81 -1.57 -13.43
CA LEU A 209 -17.93 -1.52 -11.97
C LEU A 209 -19.08 -0.62 -11.50
N ASP A 210 -19.30 0.51 -12.18
CA ASP A 210 -20.40 1.44 -11.87
C ASP A 210 -21.10 1.88 -13.16
N SER A 211 -22.25 1.27 -13.45
CA SER A 211 -23.06 1.59 -14.63
C SER A 211 -23.59 3.03 -14.61
N ALA A 212 -23.72 3.67 -13.44
CA ALA A 212 -24.16 5.06 -13.33
C ALA A 212 -23.12 6.06 -13.87
N LEU A 213 -21.84 5.67 -13.94
CA LEU A 213 -20.79 6.51 -14.54
C LEU A 213 -21.05 6.75 -16.03
N LYS A 214 -21.67 5.82 -16.75
CA LYS A 214 -21.98 5.96 -18.19
C LYS A 214 -22.89 7.15 -18.49
N ILE A 215 -23.70 7.58 -17.52
CA ILE A 215 -24.62 8.72 -17.66
C ILE A 215 -23.87 10.05 -17.41
N ARG A 216 -22.78 10.03 -16.64
CA ARG A 216 -22.02 11.24 -16.31
C ARG A 216 -21.36 11.85 -17.55
N ARG A 217 -21.30 13.18 -17.58
CA ARG A 217 -20.69 13.93 -18.68
C ARG A 217 -19.18 13.66 -18.77
N GLU A 218 -18.48 13.67 -17.63
CA GLU A 218 -17.03 13.42 -17.52
C GLU A 218 -16.61 12.11 -18.20
N TYR A 219 -17.31 11.01 -17.90
CA TYR A 219 -17.02 9.70 -18.49
C TYR A 219 -17.23 9.67 -20.01
N ARG A 220 -18.30 10.31 -20.50
CA ARG A 220 -18.59 10.41 -21.94
C ARG A 220 -17.54 11.25 -22.66
N ASP A 221 -17.20 12.41 -22.12
CA ASP A 221 -16.19 13.30 -22.68
C ASP A 221 -14.81 12.61 -22.75
N ALA A 222 -14.44 11.86 -21.71
CA ALA A 222 -13.21 11.08 -21.68
C ALA A 222 -13.22 9.95 -22.72
N LEU A 223 -14.33 9.21 -22.83
CA LEU A 223 -14.48 8.12 -23.79
C LEU A 223 -14.46 8.63 -25.24
N ASP A 224 -15.09 9.77 -25.52
CA ASP A 224 -15.10 10.40 -26.84
C ASP A 224 -13.70 10.89 -27.24
N LYS A 225 -12.95 11.49 -26.31
CA LYS A 225 -11.54 11.85 -26.53
C LYS A 225 -10.70 10.64 -26.91
N VAL A 226 -10.86 9.54 -26.19
CA VAL A 226 -10.14 8.29 -26.44
C VAL A 226 -10.53 7.67 -27.79
N ASN A 227 -11.83 7.60 -28.11
CA ASN A 227 -12.31 7.06 -29.39
C ASN A 227 -11.90 7.93 -30.59
N LYS A 228 -11.80 9.25 -30.42
CA LYS A 228 -11.29 10.14 -31.46
C LYS A 228 -9.79 9.94 -31.73
N ALA A 229 -9.03 9.61 -30.70
CA ALA A 229 -7.58 9.39 -30.80
C ALA A 229 -7.21 7.97 -31.28
N LEU A 230 -8.04 6.97 -30.96
CA LEU A 230 -7.91 5.59 -31.43
C LEU A 230 -9.00 5.32 -32.49
N PRO A 231 -8.74 5.63 -33.78
CA PRO A 231 -9.63 5.17 -34.83
C PRO A 231 -9.77 3.65 -34.70
N SER A 232 -10.99 3.15 -34.79
CA SER A 232 -11.25 1.71 -34.67
C SER A 232 -10.40 0.96 -35.70
N ASP A 233 -9.40 0.21 -35.25
CA ASP A 233 -8.52 -0.64 -36.08
C ASP A 233 -9.28 -1.75 -36.84
N GLY A 234 -10.61 -1.80 -36.77
CA GLY A 234 -11.48 -2.79 -37.39
C GLY A 234 -12.03 -2.41 -38.77
N GLY A 235 -11.32 -1.57 -39.53
CA GLY A 235 -11.71 -1.13 -40.86
C GLY A 235 -10.74 -1.55 -41.96
N LYS A 236 -10.29 -2.81 -41.98
CA LYS A 236 -9.69 -3.47 -43.15
C LYS A 236 -10.11 -4.93 -43.20
#